data_AF-A0AAU5LXG6-F1
#
_entry.id   AF-A0AAU5LXG6-F1
#
_cell.length_a   1.000
_cell.length_b   1.000
_cell.length_c   1.000
_cell.angle_alpha   90.00
_cell.angle_beta   90.00
_cell.angle_gamma   90.00
#
_symmetry.space_group_name_H-M   'P 1'
#
loop_
_entity.id
_entity.type
_entity.pdbx_description
1 polymer ?
#
loop_
_entity_poly.entity_id
_entity_poly.type
_entity_poly.pdbx_seq_one_letter_code
_entity_poly.pdbx_strand_id
1 'polypeptide(L)'
;MSTAEKITLWLAQLRASGRAVVFARLVIAVTGAVALVVPAVQSWDQLDLIPLVGVPMLLATIVLPDSLAGLVFLLVVALGWLMRAPSEISWSLILTALALVVLHLACAFAAQLPSYARVHPAALRRWWLPTAIALLLVPVVALAAALVRGADAPGSLVVTVVAMGLGTASIWFAAGQKLD
;
A
#
# COMPACT_ATOMS: atom_id res chain seq x y z
N MET A 1 -13.87 31.42 -1.81
CA MET A 1 -12.43 31.21 -1.59
C MET A 1 -11.69 31.32 -2.91
N SER A 2 -10.70 32.20 -2.99
CA SER A 2 -9.83 32.36 -4.17
C SER A 2 -8.76 31.24 -4.23
N THR A 3 -8.15 31.06 -5.40
CA THR A 3 -7.04 30.10 -5.59
C THR A 3 -5.85 30.44 -4.68
N ALA A 4 -5.57 31.72 -4.48
CA ALA A 4 -4.51 32.20 -3.58
C ALA A 4 -4.80 31.87 -2.11
N GLU A 5 -6.06 31.98 -1.68
CA GLU A 5 -6.48 31.58 -0.32
C GLU A 5 -6.34 30.06 -0.11
N LYS A 6 -6.69 29.25 -1.12
CA LYS A 6 -6.51 27.79 -1.07
C LYS A 6 -5.03 27.41 -0.95
N ILE A 7 -4.16 28.05 -1.72
CA ILE A 7 -2.70 27.80 -1.66
C ILE A 7 -2.14 28.22 -0.30
N THR A 8 -2.54 29.40 0.21
CA THR A 8 -2.09 29.89 1.53
C THR A 8 -2.54 28.98 2.66
N LEU A 9 -3.79 28.52 2.63
CA LEU A 9 -4.32 27.55 3.58
C LEU A 9 -3.56 26.21 3.51
N TRP A 10 -3.30 25.72 2.30
CA TRP A 10 -2.56 24.47 2.09
C TRP A 10 -1.11 24.56 2.60
N LEU A 11 -0.42 25.67 2.35
CA LEU A 11 0.92 25.92 2.88
C LEU A 11 0.93 26.06 4.41
N ALA A 12 -0.10 26.68 4.98
CA ALA A 12 -0.27 26.77 6.43
C ALA A 12 -0.52 25.39 7.07
N GLN A 13 -1.35 24.56 6.43
CA GLN A 13 -1.58 23.16 6.84
C GLN A 13 -0.31 22.33 6.72
N LEU A 14 0.49 22.50 5.67
CA LEU A 14 1.78 21.83 5.53
C LEU A 14 2.79 22.26 6.62
N ARG A 15 2.85 23.55 6.95
CA ARG A 15 3.69 24.04 8.06
C ARG A 15 3.20 23.55 9.42
N ALA A 16 1.89 23.37 9.57
CA ALA A 16 1.28 22.82 10.79
C ALA A 16 1.40 21.29 10.88
N SER A 17 1.56 20.61 9.74
CA SER A 17 1.60 19.15 9.64
C SER A 17 2.80 18.58 10.41
N GLY A 18 2.54 17.57 11.23
CA GLY A 18 3.60 16.86 11.94
C GLY A 18 4.46 16.04 10.98
N ARG A 19 5.72 15.76 11.37
CA ARG A 19 6.66 14.89 10.63
C ARG A 19 6.03 13.57 10.16
N ALA A 20 5.06 13.04 10.91
CA ALA A 20 4.33 11.82 10.59
C ALA A 20 3.54 11.90 9.26
N VAL A 21 2.90 13.04 8.98
CA VAL A 21 2.11 13.23 7.74
C VAL A 21 3.05 13.32 6.53
N VAL A 22 4.16 14.04 6.66
CA VAL A 22 5.19 14.12 5.59
C VAL A 22 5.78 12.74 5.32
N PHE A 23 6.08 11.98 6.38
CA PHE A 23 6.58 10.61 6.25
C PHE A 23 5.58 9.70 5.53
N ALA A 24 4.29 9.76 5.90
CA ALA A 24 3.25 8.99 5.24
C ALA A 24 3.16 9.32 3.74
N ARG A 25 3.18 10.60 3.37
CA ARG A 25 3.17 11.04 1.96
C ARG A 25 4.37 10.51 1.18
N LEU A 26 5.56 10.53 1.79
CA LEU A 26 6.78 10.04 1.15
C LEU A 26 6.74 8.52 0.96
N VAL A 27 6.28 7.78 1.97
CA VAL A 27 6.10 6.33 1.86
C VAL A 27 5.09 6.00 0.76
N ILE A 28 3.91 6.66 0.76
CA ILE A 28 2.88 6.51 -0.28
C ILE A 28 3.47 6.79 -1.67
N ALA A 29 4.23 7.87 -1.83
CA ALA A 29 4.81 8.25 -3.12
C ALA A 29 5.79 7.19 -3.63
N VAL A 30 6.72 6.74 -2.77
CA VAL A 30 7.73 5.76 -3.15
C VAL A 30 7.09 4.41 -3.44
N THR A 31 6.24 3.89 -2.55
CA THR A 31 5.67 2.55 -2.74
C THR A 31 4.60 2.53 -3.82
N GLY A 32 3.82 3.60 -3.98
CA GLY A 32 2.90 3.75 -5.11
C GLY A 32 3.64 3.82 -6.45
N ALA A 33 4.77 4.52 -6.52
CA ALA A 33 5.60 4.55 -7.73
C ALA A 33 6.17 3.16 -8.06
N VAL A 34 6.68 2.43 -7.06
CA VAL A 34 7.16 1.06 -7.24
C VAL A 34 6.03 0.14 -7.74
N ALA A 35 4.83 0.26 -7.16
CA ALA A 35 3.66 -0.53 -7.55
C ALA A 35 3.17 -0.24 -8.98
N LEU A 36 3.47 0.93 -9.55
CA LEU A 36 3.18 1.25 -10.95
C LEU A 36 4.31 0.83 -11.89
N VAL A 37 5.56 1.15 -11.52
CA VAL A 37 6.71 0.99 -12.43
C VAL A 37 7.13 -0.47 -12.57
N VAL A 38 7.22 -1.22 -11.47
CA VAL A 38 7.71 -2.62 -11.51
C VAL A 38 6.84 -3.50 -12.42
N PRO A 39 5.50 -3.42 -12.37
CA PRO A 39 4.64 -4.12 -13.33
C PRO A 39 4.74 -3.57 -14.76
N ALA A 40 4.78 -2.24 -14.94
CA ALA A 40 4.74 -1.61 -16.26
C ALA A 40 5.97 -1.90 -17.14
N VAL A 41 7.11 -2.26 -16.54
CA VAL A 41 8.32 -2.67 -17.29
C VAL A 41 8.32 -4.17 -17.64
N GLN A 42 7.32 -4.94 -17.22
CA GLN A 42 7.16 -6.34 -17.61
C GLN A 42 6.42 -6.41 -18.95
N SER A 43 6.84 -7.32 -19.82
CA SER A 43 6.17 -7.59 -21.10
C SER A 43 4.89 -8.41 -20.86
N TRP A 44 3.83 -7.77 -20.38
CA TRP A 44 2.50 -8.38 -20.31
C TRP A 44 1.67 -7.96 -21.52
N ASP A 45 0.96 -8.91 -22.12
CA ASP A 45 0.33 -8.83 -23.45
C ASP A 45 -0.85 -7.83 -23.60
N GLN A 46 -0.98 -6.81 -22.74
CA GLN A 46 -2.11 -5.89 -22.76
C GLN A 46 -1.71 -4.41 -22.68
N LEU A 47 -2.47 -3.59 -23.41
CA LEU A 47 -2.34 -2.13 -23.47
C LEU A 47 -2.61 -1.53 -22.07
N ASP A 48 -1.59 -0.94 -21.48
CA ASP A 48 -1.58 -0.71 -20.03
C ASP A 48 -2.34 0.57 -19.63
N LEU A 49 -3.63 0.40 -19.31
CA LEU A 49 -4.47 1.44 -18.73
C LEU A 49 -4.14 1.75 -17.26
N ILE A 50 -3.34 0.91 -16.57
CA ILE A 50 -3.04 1.11 -15.14
C ILE A 50 -2.20 2.36 -14.92
N PRO A 51 -1.07 2.61 -15.61
CA PRO A 51 -0.32 3.85 -15.42
C PRO A 51 -1.17 5.09 -15.71
N LEU A 52 -2.03 5.04 -16.73
CA LEU A 52 -2.86 6.18 -17.14
C LEU A 52 -3.83 6.61 -16.04
N VAL A 53 -4.47 5.66 -15.36
CA VAL A 53 -5.43 5.92 -14.27
C VAL A 53 -4.71 6.01 -12.92
N GLY A 54 -3.71 5.17 -12.70
CA GLY A 54 -2.97 5.02 -11.46
C GLY A 54 -2.11 6.23 -11.12
N VAL A 55 -1.42 6.84 -12.08
CA VAL A 55 -0.59 8.05 -11.83
C VAL A 55 -1.41 9.21 -11.25
N PRO A 56 -2.51 9.68 -11.88
CA PRO A 56 -3.29 10.77 -11.31
C PRO A 56 -3.90 10.42 -9.96
N MET A 57 -4.29 9.16 -9.75
CA MET A 57 -4.79 8.69 -8.47
C MET A 57 -3.71 8.68 -7.38
N LEU A 58 -2.49 8.23 -7.69
CA LEU A 58 -1.35 8.28 -6.78
C LEU A 58 -1.03 9.72 -6.39
N LEU A 59 -1.03 10.65 -7.35
CA LEU A 59 -0.85 12.08 -7.06
C LEU A 59 -1.95 12.60 -6.13
N ALA A 60 -3.21 12.22 -6.36
CA ALA A 60 -4.31 12.58 -5.47
C ALA A 60 -4.12 12.02 -4.06
N THR A 61 -3.67 10.76 -3.91
CA THR A 61 -3.35 10.15 -2.61
C THR A 61 -2.17 10.84 -1.93
N ILE A 62 -1.13 11.23 -2.66
CA ILE A 62 0.01 11.96 -2.07
C ILE A 62 -0.44 13.32 -1.54
N VAL A 63 -1.35 14.00 -2.26
CA VAL A 63 -1.88 15.33 -1.86
C VAL A 63 -2.89 15.20 -0.71
N LEU A 64 -3.73 14.17 -0.74
CA LEU A 64 -4.81 13.90 0.23
C LEU A 64 -4.68 12.45 0.75
N PRO A 65 -3.70 12.18 1.63
CA PRO A 65 -3.40 10.81 2.05
C PRO A 65 -4.47 10.20 2.97
N ASP A 66 -5.35 11.04 3.52
CA ASP A 66 -6.55 10.70 4.29
C ASP A 66 -7.80 10.48 3.42
N SER A 67 -7.68 10.58 2.09
CA SER A 67 -8.82 10.42 1.18
C SER A 67 -9.01 8.99 0.68
N LEU A 68 -10.22 8.70 0.16
CA LEU A 68 -10.53 7.44 -0.52
C LEU A 68 -9.66 7.18 -1.76
N ALA A 69 -8.98 8.19 -2.31
CA ALA A 69 -8.15 8.04 -3.49
C ALA A 69 -7.10 6.93 -3.33
N GLY A 70 -6.48 6.80 -2.14
CA GLY A 70 -5.51 5.75 -1.85
C GLY A 70 -6.10 4.35 -1.89
N LEU A 71 -7.33 4.18 -1.38
CA LEU A 71 -8.04 2.90 -1.42
C LEU A 71 -8.42 2.53 -2.86
N VAL A 72 -8.98 3.49 -3.61
CA VAL A 72 -9.36 3.23 -5.01
C VAL A 72 -8.10 2.96 -5.84
N PHE A 73 -6.98 3.67 -5.60
CA PHE A 73 -5.70 3.39 -6.26
C PHE A 73 -5.24 1.96 -5.98
N LEU A 74 -5.23 1.54 -4.71
CA LEU A 74 -4.87 0.18 -4.30
C LEU A 74 -5.74 -0.86 -5.01
N LEU A 75 -7.05 -0.64 -5.08
CA LEU A 75 -7.97 -1.55 -5.76
C LEU A 75 -7.71 -1.61 -7.27
N VAL A 76 -7.55 -0.46 -7.93
CA VAL A 76 -7.30 -0.40 -9.38
C VAL A 76 -6.00 -1.10 -9.73
N VAL A 77 -4.91 -0.82 -9.00
CA VAL A 77 -3.62 -1.44 -9.25
C VAL A 77 -3.65 -2.93 -8.91
N ALA A 78 -4.20 -3.32 -7.76
CA ALA A 78 -4.26 -4.72 -7.34
C ALA A 78 -5.14 -5.57 -8.28
N LEU A 79 -6.32 -5.09 -8.67
CA LEU A 79 -7.23 -5.80 -9.58
C LEU A 79 -6.65 -5.84 -10.99
N GLY A 80 -6.19 -4.70 -11.50
CA GLY A 80 -5.59 -4.62 -12.82
C GLY A 80 -4.38 -5.56 -12.93
N TRP A 81 -3.62 -5.67 -11.86
CA TRP A 81 -2.53 -6.63 -11.75
C TRP A 81 -3.00 -8.08 -11.61
N LEU A 82 -4.01 -8.38 -10.79
CA LEU A 82 -4.54 -9.75 -10.64
C LEU A 82 -5.02 -10.33 -11.98
N MET A 83 -5.58 -9.49 -12.85
CA MET A 83 -6.00 -9.89 -14.21
C MET A 83 -4.83 -10.16 -15.17
N ARG A 84 -3.60 -9.74 -14.81
CA ARG A 84 -2.39 -9.80 -15.65
C ARG A 84 -1.24 -10.59 -15.02
N ALA A 85 -1.33 -10.92 -13.75
CA ALA A 85 -0.22 -11.45 -12.99
C ALA A 85 0.27 -12.77 -13.62
N PRO A 86 1.58 -12.95 -13.78
CA PRO A 86 2.14 -14.19 -14.31
C PRO A 86 1.74 -15.39 -13.44
N SER A 87 1.57 -16.55 -14.06
CA SER A 87 1.26 -17.82 -13.38
C SER A 87 2.43 -18.34 -12.53
N GLU A 88 3.59 -17.71 -12.61
CA GLU A 88 4.82 -18.08 -11.91
C GLU A 88 5.18 -17.06 -10.83
N ILE A 89 5.80 -17.54 -9.75
CA ILE A 89 6.29 -16.65 -8.69
C ILE A 89 7.63 -16.05 -9.11
N SER A 90 7.64 -14.74 -9.30
CA SER A 90 8.84 -13.98 -9.66
C SER A 90 9.22 -12.97 -8.58
N TRP A 91 10.44 -12.45 -8.65
CA TRP A 91 10.86 -11.33 -7.79
C TRP A 91 10.02 -10.06 -8.04
N SER A 92 9.60 -9.81 -9.27
CA SER A 92 8.73 -8.67 -9.60
C SER A 92 7.36 -8.79 -8.93
N LEU A 93 6.82 -10.02 -8.83
CA LEU A 93 5.58 -10.34 -8.11
C LEU A 93 5.71 -9.99 -6.62
N ILE A 94 6.79 -10.46 -5.98
CA ILE A 94 7.04 -10.22 -4.54
C ILE A 94 7.22 -8.72 -4.25
N LEU A 95 8.02 -8.02 -5.06
CA LEU A 95 8.26 -6.58 -4.88
C LEU A 95 6.98 -5.76 -5.04
N THR A 96 6.14 -6.10 -6.02
CA THR A 96 4.85 -5.42 -6.25
C THR A 96 3.90 -5.66 -5.07
N ALA A 97 3.81 -6.91 -4.58
CA ALA A 97 2.98 -7.24 -3.42
C ALA A 97 3.44 -6.50 -2.15
N LEU A 98 4.74 -6.45 -1.89
CA LEU A 98 5.31 -5.69 -0.77
C LEU A 98 5.01 -4.19 -0.91
N ALA A 99 5.16 -3.62 -2.10
CA ALA A 99 4.85 -2.22 -2.36
C ALA A 99 3.38 -1.90 -2.09
N LEU A 100 2.45 -2.74 -2.54
CA LEU A 100 1.01 -2.59 -2.28
C LEU A 100 0.67 -2.72 -0.78
N VAL A 101 1.31 -3.64 -0.06
CA VAL A 101 1.11 -3.79 1.40
C VAL A 101 1.61 -2.57 2.16
N VAL A 102 2.82 -2.09 1.85
CA VAL A 102 3.35 -0.88 2.49
C VAL A 102 2.49 0.34 2.17
N LEU A 103 2.03 0.45 0.92
CA LEU A 103 1.12 1.51 0.52
C LEU A 103 -0.20 1.45 1.28
N HIS A 104 -0.80 0.25 1.42
CA HIS A 104 -2.01 0.06 2.21
C HIS A 104 -1.83 0.50 3.66
N LEU A 105 -0.73 0.08 4.30
CA LEU A 105 -0.43 0.48 5.68
C LEU A 105 -0.22 1.99 5.80
N ALA A 106 0.48 2.61 4.84
CA ALA A 106 0.70 4.06 4.83
C ALA A 106 -0.61 4.84 4.65
N CYS A 107 -1.50 4.38 3.76
CA CYS A 107 -2.84 4.94 3.58
C CYS A 107 -3.71 4.74 4.83
N ALA A 108 -3.68 3.56 5.45
CA ALA A 108 -4.42 3.26 6.67
C ALA A 108 -3.94 4.11 7.86
N PHE A 109 -2.62 4.30 7.99
CA PHE A 109 -2.03 5.21 8.97
C PHE A 109 -2.46 6.67 8.72
N ALA A 110 -2.41 7.12 7.46
CA ALA A 110 -2.82 8.47 7.10
C ALA A 110 -4.31 8.71 7.33
N ALA A 111 -5.18 7.72 7.09
CA ALA A 111 -6.61 7.82 7.34
C ALA A 111 -6.97 7.96 8.83
N GLN A 112 -6.09 7.51 9.75
CA GLN A 112 -6.30 7.66 11.19
C GLN A 112 -5.94 9.05 11.73
N LEU A 113 -5.32 9.90 10.90
CA LEU A 113 -4.79 11.19 11.30
C LEU A 113 -5.37 12.26 10.38
N PRO A 114 -6.08 13.28 10.92
CA PRO A 114 -6.38 14.46 10.11
C PRO A 114 -5.08 14.97 9.47
N SER A 115 -5.10 15.29 8.18
CA SER A 115 -3.90 15.67 7.40
C SER A 115 -3.09 16.86 7.95
N TYR A 116 -3.64 17.59 8.93
CA TYR A 116 -3.04 18.71 9.66
C TYR A 116 -2.69 18.40 11.13
N ALA A 117 -2.88 17.17 11.60
CA ALA A 117 -2.65 16.79 12.99
C ALA A 117 -1.16 16.70 13.35
N ARG A 118 -0.82 17.15 14.57
CA ARG A 118 0.50 16.94 15.16
C ARG A 118 0.50 15.63 15.94
N VAL A 119 1.36 14.71 15.53
CA VAL A 119 1.40 13.35 16.06
C VAL A 119 2.67 13.16 16.86
N HIS A 120 2.54 12.60 18.07
CA HIS A 120 3.69 12.28 18.90
C HIS A 120 4.50 11.13 18.27
N PRO A 121 5.85 11.14 18.31
CA PRO A 121 6.69 10.08 17.72
C PRO A 121 6.37 8.66 18.23
N ALA A 122 5.79 8.56 19.43
CA ALA A 122 5.36 7.28 19.98
C ALA A 122 4.23 6.61 19.18
N ALA A 123 3.38 7.37 18.47
CA ALA A 123 2.35 6.78 17.62
C ALA A 123 2.95 6.10 16.38
N LEU A 124 4.03 6.65 15.81
CA LEU A 124 4.78 5.99 14.73
C LEU A 124 5.40 4.67 15.20
N ARG A 125 5.86 4.60 16.46
CA ARG A 125 6.40 3.36 17.05
C ARG A 125 5.37 2.22 17.11
N ARG A 126 4.10 2.53 17.34
CA ARG A 126 3.02 1.51 17.38
C ARG A 126 2.79 0.84 16.03
N TRP A 127 3.19 1.49 14.94
CA TRP A 127 3.04 0.96 13.58
C TRP A 127 4.21 0.08 13.12
N TRP A 128 5.31 0.01 13.87
CA TRP A 128 6.42 -0.88 13.53
C TRP A 128 6.00 -2.34 13.52
N LEU A 129 5.28 -2.79 14.55
CA LEU A 129 4.86 -4.18 14.66
C LEU A 129 3.93 -4.63 13.52
N PRO A 130 2.79 -3.95 13.22
CA PRO A 130 1.94 -4.36 12.10
C PRO A 130 2.66 -4.26 10.75
N THR A 131 3.55 -3.27 10.58
CA THR A 131 4.34 -3.15 9.33
C THR A 131 5.34 -4.29 9.18
N ALA A 132 6.08 -4.62 10.23
CA ALA A 132 7.04 -5.72 10.22
C ALA A 132 6.35 -7.07 9.98
N ILE A 133 5.21 -7.31 10.65
CA ILE A 133 4.40 -8.53 10.44
C ILE A 133 3.97 -8.61 8.98
N ALA A 134 3.39 -7.54 8.42
CA ALA A 134 2.91 -7.54 7.05
C ALA A 134 4.05 -7.77 6.04
N LEU A 135 5.18 -7.08 6.22
CA LEU A 135 6.35 -7.19 5.36
C LEU A 135 7.01 -8.57 5.40
N LEU A 136 7.00 -9.25 6.55
CA LEU A 136 7.55 -10.60 6.70
C LEU A 136 6.58 -11.67 6.21
N LEU A 137 5.26 -11.47 6.40
CA LEU A 137 4.25 -12.43 5.99
C LEU A 137 4.19 -12.59 4.46
N VAL A 138 4.30 -11.50 3.70
CA VAL A 138 4.23 -11.52 2.23
C VAL A 138 5.26 -12.47 1.58
N PRO A 139 6.58 -12.37 1.84
CA PRO A 139 7.57 -13.28 1.26
C PRO A 139 7.41 -14.72 1.79
N VAL A 140 7.00 -14.90 3.04
CA VAL A 140 6.72 -16.24 3.60
C VAL A 140 5.57 -16.91 2.86
N VAL A 141 4.47 -16.18 2.62
CA VAL A 141 3.31 -16.67 1.87
C VAL A 141 3.67 -16.94 0.41
N ALA A 142 4.48 -16.07 -0.21
CA ALA A 142 4.98 -16.29 -1.56
C ALA A 142 5.83 -17.57 -1.64
N LEU A 143 6.74 -17.78 -0.69
CA LEU A 143 7.56 -18.99 -0.63
C LEU A 143 6.72 -20.25 -0.40
N ALA A 144 5.76 -20.20 0.53
CA ALA A 144 4.84 -21.31 0.77
C ALA A 144 4.01 -21.64 -0.48
N ALA A 145 3.51 -20.62 -1.19
CA ALA A 145 2.78 -20.80 -2.43
C ALA A 145 3.65 -21.35 -3.58
N ALA A 146 4.95 -21.08 -3.59
CA ALA A 146 5.90 -21.68 -4.53
C ALA A 146 6.13 -23.16 -4.24
N LEU A 147 6.32 -23.51 -2.96
CA LEU A 147 6.53 -24.89 -2.52
C LEU A 147 5.30 -25.77 -2.78
N VAL A 148 4.09 -25.24 -2.57
CA VAL A 148 2.83 -25.95 -2.87
C VAL A 148 2.61 -26.08 -4.39
N ARG A 149 3.05 -25.11 -5.20
CA ARG A 149 3.01 -25.21 -6.68
C ARG A 149 3.93 -26.31 -7.21
N GLY A 150 5.10 -26.50 -6.60
CA GLY A 150 6.00 -27.61 -6.93
C GLY A 150 5.47 -29.00 -6.54
N ALA A 151 4.31 -29.06 -5.89
CA ALA A 151 3.66 -30.31 -5.46
C ALA A 151 2.41 -30.67 -6.28
N ASP A 152 2.21 -30.07 -7.47
CA ASP A 152 1.05 -30.28 -8.35
C ASP A 152 -0.32 -30.15 -7.65
N ALA A 153 -0.42 -29.27 -6.64
CA ALA A 153 -1.67 -29.03 -5.93
C ALA A 153 -2.55 -28.00 -6.66
N PRO A 154 -3.77 -28.36 -7.12
CA PRO A 154 -4.68 -27.43 -7.78
C PRO A 154 -5.29 -26.48 -6.73
N GLY A 155 -4.67 -25.31 -6.50
CA GLY A 155 -5.22 -24.35 -5.53
C GLY A 155 -4.38 -23.13 -5.12
N SER A 156 -3.35 -22.75 -5.88
CA SER A 156 -2.38 -21.71 -5.44
C SER A 156 -2.99 -20.32 -5.17
N LEU A 157 -4.12 -20.00 -5.80
CA LEU A 157 -4.77 -18.70 -5.70
C LEU A 157 -5.64 -18.57 -4.44
N VAL A 158 -6.38 -19.62 -4.07
CA VAL A 158 -7.20 -19.64 -2.85
C VAL A 158 -6.33 -19.57 -1.60
N VAL A 159 -5.22 -20.30 -1.58
CA VAL A 159 -4.25 -20.28 -0.46
C VAL A 159 -3.65 -18.88 -0.30
N THR A 160 -3.33 -18.20 -1.40
CA THR A 160 -2.78 -16.84 -1.38
C THR A 160 -3.81 -15.83 -0.86
N VAL A 161 -5.07 -15.94 -1.31
CA VAL A 161 -6.17 -15.09 -0.83
C VAL A 161 -6.48 -15.34 0.65
N VAL A 162 -6.48 -16.58 1.11
CA VAL A 162 -6.66 -16.94 2.52
C VAL A 162 -5.50 -16.40 3.36
N ALA A 163 -4.27 -16.49 2.87
CA ALA A 163 -3.10 -15.96 3.56
C ALA A 163 -3.12 -14.42 3.66
N MET A 164 -3.56 -13.72 2.61
CA MET A 164 -3.78 -12.26 2.66
C MET A 164 -4.92 -11.90 3.62
N GLY A 165 -6.00 -12.68 3.63
CA GLY A 165 -7.11 -12.51 4.58
C GLY A 165 -6.67 -12.70 6.03
N LEU A 166 -5.87 -13.73 6.31
CA LEU A 166 -5.30 -14.00 7.62
C LEU A 166 -4.29 -12.92 8.05
N GLY A 167 -3.45 -12.43 7.13
CA GLY A 167 -2.55 -11.32 7.40
C GLY A 167 -3.30 -10.04 7.76
N THR A 168 -4.36 -9.73 7.00
CA THR A 168 -5.23 -8.57 7.26
C THR A 168 -5.93 -8.70 8.62
N ALA A 169 -6.48 -9.88 8.94
CA ALA A 169 -7.10 -10.14 10.24
C ALA A 169 -6.11 -10.05 11.41
N SER A 170 -4.87 -10.54 11.21
CA SER A 170 -3.81 -10.49 12.22
C SER A 170 -3.37 -9.05 12.50
N ILE A 171 -3.25 -8.22 11.46
CA ILE A 171 -2.92 -6.79 11.58
C ILE A 171 -4.06 -6.05 12.30
N TRP A 172 -5.31 -6.35 11.97
CA TRP A 172 -6.48 -5.78 12.64
C TRP A 172 -6.49 -6.11 14.13
N PHE A 173 -6.21 -7.37 14.47
CA PHE A 173 -6.14 -7.82 15.85
C PHE A 173 -4.97 -7.17 16.62
N ALA A 174 -3.79 -7.09 16.00
CA ALA A 174 -2.60 -6.49 16.61
C ALA A 174 -2.73 -4.96 16.79
N ALA A 175 -3.41 -4.27 15.88
CA ALA A 175 -3.63 -2.82 15.97
C ALA A 175 -4.52 -2.40 17.16
N GLY A 176 -5.33 -3.33 17.69
CA GLY A 176 -6.17 -3.11 18.88
C GLY A 176 -5.48 -3.38 20.21
N GLN A 177 -4.30 -4.01 20.23
CA GLN A 177 -3.63 -4.34 21.48
C GLN A 177 -2.83 -3.15 22.02
N LYS A 178 -3.11 -2.77 23.27
CA LYS A 178 -2.24 -1.90 24.05
C LYS A 178 -1.06 -2.74 24.50
N LEU A 179 0.14 -2.38 24.04
CA LEU A 179 1.38 -2.86 24.64
C LEU A 179 1.52 -2.11 25.97
N ASP A 180 1.09 -2.75 27.05
CA ASP A 180 1.35 -2.30 28.43
C ASP A 180 2.85 -2.46 28.77
#